data_AF-A0A8X9AB19-F1
#
_entry.id   AF-A0A8X9AB19-F1
#
_cell.length_a   1.000
_cell.length_b   1.000
_cell.length_c   1.000
_cell.angle_alpha   90.00
_cell.angle_beta   90.00
_cell.angle_gamma   90.00
#
_symmetry.space_group_name_H-M   'P 1'
#
loop_
_entity.id
_entity.type
_entity.pdbx_description
1 polymer ?
#
loop_
_entity_poly.entity_id
_entity_poly.type
_entity_poly.pdbx_seq_one_letter_code
_entity_poly.pdbx_strand_id
1 'polypeptide(L)'
;MELQETRVRADQDLKSRDAQILRLKELLAAAIKERDEARENCKKILLEKILVHQSAPNSVISSIEDEPAKGIDGLSSSDCEESIASSPDRMPVELIKGPLPEKGKLLQAVVKAGPLLQTLLLAGPLPQWRHPPPVVDPYQIPPPPSPHWAGRKRGLPEVYNW
;
A
#
# COMPACT_ATOMS: atom_id res chain seq x y z
N MET A 1 63.36 -9.74 -19.50
CA MET A 1 62.53 -10.74 -18.81
C MET A 1 61.19 -10.14 -18.37
N GLU A 2 61.19 -8.89 -17.88
CA GLU A 2 60.03 -8.15 -17.35
C GLU A 2 58.79 -8.08 -18.26
N LEU A 3 58.95 -7.89 -19.57
CA LEU A 3 57.81 -7.82 -20.52
C LEU A 3 56.99 -9.11 -20.60
N GLN A 4 57.62 -10.29 -20.41
CA GLN A 4 56.87 -11.55 -20.40
C GLN A 4 56.09 -11.71 -19.09
N GLU A 5 56.65 -11.26 -17.97
CA GLU A 5 55.99 -11.31 -16.66
C GLU A 5 54.76 -10.41 -16.61
N THR A 6 54.83 -9.20 -17.17
CA THR A 6 53.67 -8.30 -17.23
C THR A 6 52.54 -8.87 -18.06
N ARG A 7 52.84 -9.54 -19.18
CA ARG A 7 51.84 -10.23 -20.00
C ARG A 7 51.16 -11.36 -19.23
N VAL A 8 51.94 -12.22 -18.57
CA VAL A 8 51.40 -13.33 -17.77
C VAL A 8 50.51 -12.82 -16.63
N ARG A 9 50.92 -11.73 -15.94
CA ARG A 9 50.12 -11.12 -14.88
C ARG A 9 48.81 -10.54 -15.42
N ALA A 10 48.83 -9.81 -16.54
CA ALA A 10 47.61 -9.29 -17.16
C ALA A 10 46.64 -10.42 -17.55
N ASP A 11 47.14 -11.52 -18.13
CA ASP A 11 46.33 -12.68 -18.48
C ASP A 11 45.73 -13.36 -17.24
N GLN A 12 46.47 -13.43 -16.13
CA GLN A 12 45.98 -13.98 -14.87
C GLN A 12 44.89 -13.11 -14.26
N ASP A 13 45.05 -11.78 -14.29
CA ASP A 13 44.07 -10.84 -13.78
C ASP A 13 42.76 -10.92 -14.59
N LEU A 14 42.85 -11.04 -15.93
CA LEU A 14 41.69 -11.28 -16.79
C LEU A 14 40.95 -12.57 -16.41
N LYS A 15 41.67 -13.69 -16.23
CA LYS A 15 41.08 -14.96 -15.79
C LYS A 15 40.40 -14.84 -14.43
N SER A 16 41.00 -14.11 -13.49
CA SER A 16 40.39 -13.87 -12.18
C SER A 16 39.09 -13.06 -12.31
N ARG A 17 39.06 -12.04 -13.17
CA ARG A 17 37.86 -11.25 -13.42
C ARG A 17 36.77 -12.07 -14.11
N ASP A 18 37.13 -12.90 -15.07
CA ASP A 18 36.20 -13.81 -15.75
C ASP A 18 35.57 -14.80 -14.75
N ALA A 19 36.36 -15.33 -13.81
CA ALA A 19 35.86 -16.19 -12.74
C ALA A 19 34.88 -15.45 -11.81
N GLN A 20 35.19 -14.19 -11.44
CA GLN A 20 34.27 -13.37 -10.65
C GLN A 20 32.97 -13.07 -11.40
N ILE A 21 33.05 -12.74 -12.69
CA ILE A 21 31.88 -12.50 -13.54
C ILE A 21 31.01 -13.76 -13.61
N LEU A 22 31.62 -14.93 -13.78
CA LEU A 22 30.89 -16.20 -13.80
C LEU A 22 30.20 -16.46 -12.46
N ARG A 23 30.90 -16.25 -11.34
CA ARG A 23 30.32 -16.40 -10.01
C ARG A 23 29.14 -15.45 -9.77
N LEU A 24 29.25 -14.20 -10.19
CA LEU A 24 28.16 -13.23 -10.06
C LEU A 24 26.94 -13.61 -10.92
N LYS A 25 27.16 -14.15 -12.12
CA LYS A 25 26.08 -14.66 -12.98
C LYS A 25 25.36 -15.84 -12.33
N GLU A 26 26.09 -16.77 -11.71
CA GLU A 26 25.50 -17.89 -10.98
C GLU A 26 24.64 -17.41 -9.80
N LEU A 27 25.17 -16.48 -8.98
CA LEU A 27 24.43 -15.93 -7.85
C LEU A 27 23.17 -15.18 -8.31
N LEU A 28 23.25 -14.41 -9.39
CA LEU A 28 22.09 -13.73 -9.96
C LEU A 28 21.04 -14.72 -10.44
N ALA A 29 21.46 -15.80 -11.14
CA ALA A 29 20.55 -16.84 -11.59
C ALA A 29 19.86 -17.55 -10.41
N ALA A 30 20.62 -17.86 -9.35
CA ALA A 30 20.07 -18.44 -8.12
C ALA A 30 19.06 -17.50 -7.45
N ALA A 31 19.40 -16.22 -7.28
CA ALA A 31 18.51 -15.22 -6.67
C ALA A 31 17.22 -15.01 -7.48
N ILE A 32 17.31 -15.01 -8.82
CA ILE A 32 16.13 -14.96 -9.70
C ILE A 32 15.25 -16.19 -9.47
N LYS A 33 15.84 -17.38 -9.43
CA LYS A 33 15.12 -18.63 -9.20
C LYS A 33 14.42 -18.65 -7.84
N GLU A 34 15.13 -18.29 -6.76
CA GLU A 34 14.57 -18.21 -5.41
C GLU A 34 13.40 -17.21 -5.33
N ARG A 35 13.52 -16.05 -5.98
CA ARG A 35 12.44 -15.06 -6.07
C ARG A 35 11.22 -15.65 -6.78
N ASP A 36 11.41 -16.35 -7.88
CA ASP A 36 10.32 -16.91 -8.67
C ASP A 36 9.63 -18.05 -7.91
N GLU A 37 10.40 -18.92 -7.24
CA GLU A 37 9.85 -19.95 -6.34
C GLU A 37 9.06 -19.33 -5.18
N ALA A 38 9.57 -18.27 -4.54
CA ALA A 38 8.85 -17.56 -3.49
C ALA A 38 7.52 -16.96 -4.00
N ARG A 39 7.52 -16.38 -5.21
CA ARG A 39 6.29 -15.85 -5.84
C ARG A 39 5.27 -16.94 -6.10
N GLU A 40 5.69 -18.08 -6.64
CA GLU A 40 4.78 -19.21 -6.89
C GLU A 40 4.25 -19.81 -5.58
N ASN A 41 5.09 -19.93 -4.55
CA ASN A 41 4.67 -20.36 -3.21
C ASN A 41 3.63 -19.41 -2.60
N CYS A 42 3.84 -18.10 -2.68
CA CYS A 42 2.88 -17.10 -2.21
C CYS A 42 1.54 -17.21 -2.96
N LYS A 43 1.55 -17.37 -4.29
CA LYS A 43 0.33 -17.59 -5.08
C LYS A 43 -0.39 -18.87 -4.66
N LYS A 44 0.35 -19.96 -4.44
CA LYS A 44 -0.20 -21.24 -3.99
C LYS A 44 -0.88 -21.10 -2.62
N ILE A 45 -0.20 -20.52 -1.63
CA ILE A 45 -0.77 -20.29 -0.29
C ILE A 45 -2.01 -19.39 -0.36
N LEU A 46 -1.99 -18.36 -1.21
CA LEU A 46 -3.15 -17.48 -1.41
C LEU A 46 -4.36 -18.26 -1.94
N LEU A 47 -4.16 -19.14 -2.93
CA LEU A 47 -5.22 -19.98 -3.48
C LEU A 47 -5.73 -21.00 -2.45
N GLU A 48 -4.85 -21.64 -1.70
CA GLU A 48 -5.21 -22.57 -0.63
C GLU A 48 -6.05 -21.88 0.46
N LYS A 49 -5.64 -20.68 0.88
CA LYS A 49 -6.39 -19.87 1.86
C LYS A 49 -7.79 -19.53 1.35
N ILE A 50 -7.94 -19.19 0.07
CA ILE A 50 -9.23 -18.92 -0.58
C ILE A 50 -10.10 -20.18 -0.65
N LEU A 51 -9.50 -21.35 -0.89
CA LEU A 51 -10.22 -22.63 -0.98
C LEU A 51 -10.73 -23.08 0.40
N VAL A 52 -9.89 -22.99 1.43
CA VAL A 52 -10.25 -23.36 2.81
C VAL A 52 -11.33 -22.43 3.38
N HIS A 53 -11.32 -21.14 3.03
CA HIS A 53 -12.37 -20.21 3.46
C HIS A 53 -13.73 -20.45 2.78
N GLN A 54 -13.75 -21.14 1.63
CA GLN A 54 -15.00 -21.52 0.95
C GLN A 54 -15.58 -22.84 1.45
N SER A 55 -14.81 -23.67 2.17
CA SER A 55 -15.28 -24.95 2.72
C SER A 55 -15.69 -24.90 4.20
N ALA A 56 -15.67 -23.74 4.85
CA ALA A 56 -16.17 -23.57 6.21
C ALA A 56 -17.64 -23.08 6.19
N PRO A 57 -18.61 -23.87 6.68
CA PRO A 57 -19.99 -23.45 6.73
C PRO A 57 -20.19 -22.37 7.80
N ASN A 58 -21.00 -21.38 7.42
CA ASN A 58 -21.57 -20.36 8.28
C ASN A 58 -22.31 -21.02 9.47
N SER A 59 -21.73 -21.05 10.67
CA SER A 59 -22.50 -21.20 11.92
C SER A 59 -21.59 -21.00 13.13
N VAL A 60 -22.20 -20.59 14.24
CA VAL A 60 -21.60 -20.34 15.57
C VAL A 60 -20.87 -18.99 15.59
N ILE A 61 -21.41 -17.92 16.18
CA ILE A 61 -21.91 -17.84 17.55
C ILE A 61 -23.20 -17.00 17.60
N SER A 62 -24.27 -17.64 18.03
CA SER A 62 -25.52 -17.04 18.49
C SER A 62 -25.43 -16.74 19.99
N SER A 63 -26.09 -15.66 20.40
CA SER A 63 -26.66 -15.38 21.73
C SER A 63 -25.85 -15.70 22.98
N ILE A 64 -25.43 -14.63 23.66
CA ILE A 64 -25.60 -14.57 25.12
C ILE A 64 -26.06 -13.16 25.49
N GLU A 65 -27.26 -13.08 26.07
CA GLU A 65 -27.79 -11.91 26.75
C GLU A 65 -27.11 -11.85 28.11
N ASP A 66 -26.51 -10.71 28.48
CA ASP A 66 -26.48 -10.22 29.86
C ASP A 66 -26.08 -8.73 29.89
N GLU A 67 -26.93 -7.92 30.51
CA GLU A 67 -26.80 -6.49 30.89
C GLU A 67 -27.45 -6.39 32.29
N PRO A 68 -27.23 -5.36 33.13
CA PRO A 68 -26.24 -4.26 33.15
C PRO A 68 -25.50 -4.10 34.50
N ALA A 69 -24.52 -3.18 34.54
CA ALA A 69 -24.40 -2.05 35.50
C ALA A 69 -23.04 -1.83 36.20
N LYS A 70 -22.68 -0.53 36.29
CA LYS A 70 -21.76 0.16 37.25
C LYS A 70 -20.28 0.14 36.83
N GLY A 71 -19.54 1.24 36.64
CA GLY A 71 -19.72 2.67 36.86
C GLY A 71 -18.31 3.29 37.06
N ILE A 72 -18.17 4.58 36.73
CA ILE A 72 -17.13 5.53 37.21
C ILE A 72 -15.80 5.60 36.41
N ASP A 73 -15.76 6.55 35.47
CA ASP A 73 -14.84 7.70 35.30
C ASP A 73 -13.35 7.57 35.68
N GLY A 74 -12.44 8.03 34.80
CA GLY A 74 -11.10 8.50 35.23
C GLY A 74 -9.98 8.48 34.19
N LEU A 75 -9.92 9.53 33.36
CA LEU A 75 -8.85 9.96 32.45
C LEU A 75 -7.42 10.10 33.05
N SER A 76 -6.42 10.13 32.15
CA SER A 76 -5.08 10.79 32.22
C SER A 76 -3.87 9.84 32.34
N SER A 77 -2.74 9.95 31.62
CA SER A 77 -2.22 10.78 30.53
C SER A 77 -1.01 10.02 29.94
N SER A 78 -0.77 10.09 28.63
CA SER A 78 0.36 9.47 27.93
C SER A 78 1.24 10.58 27.33
N ASP A 79 2.47 10.72 27.84
CA ASP A 79 3.53 11.49 27.20
C ASP A 79 4.54 10.52 26.57
N CYS A 80 4.55 10.42 25.24
CA CYS A 80 5.66 9.82 24.50
C CYS A 80 6.20 10.86 23.50
N GLU A 81 7.42 11.29 23.79
CA GLU A 81 8.21 12.20 22.98
C GLU A 81 8.68 11.52 21.68
N GLU A 82 8.62 12.30 20.61
CA GLU A 82 9.58 12.39 19.51
C GLU A 82 10.50 11.19 19.20
N SER A 83 10.26 10.54 18.06
CA SER A 83 11.21 10.47 16.93
C SER A 83 10.94 9.25 16.05
N ILE A 84 10.07 9.42 15.07
CA ILE A 84 9.98 8.54 13.89
C ILE A 84 10.73 9.21 12.74
N ALA A 85 12.05 9.33 12.90
CA ALA A 85 12.98 9.48 11.80
C ALA A 85 13.49 8.10 11.38
N SER A 86 12.70 7.41 10.55
CA SER A 86 13.20 6.55 9.46
C SER A 86 12.03 6.00 8.69
N SER A 87 11.81 6.64 7.54
CA SER A 87 10.83 6.26 6.53
C SER A 87 11.05 4.82 6.06
N PRO A 88 10.09 3.90 6.21
CA PRO A 88 10.02 2.73 5.36
C PRO A 88 9.42 3.20 4.03
N ASP A 89 10.30 3.34 3.07
CA ASP A 89 10.10 3.04 1.65
C ASP A 89 8.65 3.16 1.13
N ARG A 90 8.33 4.40 0.75
CA ARG A 90 7.51 4.79 -0.39
C ARG A 90 6.62 3.68 -0.98
N MET A 91 5.43 3.53 -0.42
CA MET A 91 4.30 3.00 -1.18
C MET A 91 4.19 3.78 -2.51
N PRO A 92 3.90 3.15 -3.65
CA PRO A 92 3.73 3.88 -4.91
C PRO A 92 2.65 4.93 -4.74
N VAL A 93 3.05 6.21 -4.76
CA VAL A 93 2.18 7.39 -4.85
C VAL A 93 1.60 7.46 -6.28
N GLU A 94 0.99 6.37 -6.73
CA GLU A 94 0.27 6.28 -8.00
C GLU A 94 -1.19 5.86 -7.82
N LEU A 95 -1.63 5.56 -6.59
CA LEU A 95 -2.97 5.02 -6.36
C LEU A 95 -4.09 6.07 -6.26
N ILE A 96 -3.80 7.37 -6.42
CA ILE A 96 -4.82 8.44 -6.29
C ILE A 96 -4.79 9.44 -7.46
N LYS A 97 -4.59 8.95 -8.69
CA LYS A 97 -4.76 9.79 -9.91
C LYS A 97 -6.07 9.49 -10.67
N GLY A 98 -7.04 8.83 -10.03
CA GLY A 98 -8.36 8.60 -10.60
C GLY A 98 -9.34 9.74 -10.27
N PRO A 99 -10.32 10.03 -11.15
CA PRO A 99 -11.44 10.90 -10.78
C PRO A 99 -12.14 10.34 -9.53
N LEU A 100 -12.59 11.24 -8.65
CA LEU A 100 -13.31 10.87 -7.44
C LEU A 100 -14.55 10.04 -7.83
N PRO A 101 -14.85 8.93 -7.12
CA PRO A 101 -16.05 8.15 -7.39
C PRO A 101 -17.31 9.01 -7.30
N GLU A 102 -18.26 8.76 -8.20
CA GLU A 102 -19.59 9.36 -8.12
C GLU A 102 -20.24 9.05 -6.76
N LYS A 103 -21.05 9.98 -6.24
CA LYS A 103 -21.74 9.81 -4.95
C LYS A 103 -22.50 8.48 -4.95
N GLY A 104 -22.23 7.62 -3.96
CA GLY A 104 -22.85 6.31 -3.84
C GLY A 104 -22.25 5.18 -4.70
N LYS A 105 -21.19 5.44 -5.49
CA LYS A 105 -20.52 4.44 -6.35
C LYS A 105 -19.12 4.05 -5.87
N LEU A 106 -18.80 4.32 -4.60
CA LEU A 106 -17.49 4.01 -4.02
C LEU A 106 -17.12 2.53 -4.20
N LEU A 107 -18.03 1.61 -3.86
CA LEU A 107 -17.76 0.18 -3.96
C LEU A 107 -17.43 -0.24 -5.40
N GLN A 108 -18.18 0.25 -6.39
CA GLN A 108 -17.93 -0.02 -7.81
C GLN A 108 -16.58 0.53 -8.27
N ALA A 109 -16.21 1.73 -7.82
CA ALA A 109 -14.91 2.33 -8.13
C ALA A 109 -13.75 1.56 -7.49
N VAL A 110 -13.91 1.10 -6.25
CA VAL A 110 -12.92 0.27 -5.54
C VAL A 110 -12.73 -1.08 -6.22
N VAL A 111 -13.82 -1.71 -6.65
CA VAL A 111 -13.78 -2.96 -7.43
C VAL A 111 -13.05 -2.75 -8.76
N LYS A 112 -13.35 -1.66 -9.47
CA LYS A 112 -12.69 -1.31 -10.75
C LYS A 112 -11.22 -0.93 -10.58
N ALA A 113 -10.86 -0.30 -9.46
CA ALA A 113 -9.49 0.12 -9.17
C ALA A 113 -8.56 -1.07 -8.92
N GLY A 114 -9.07 -2.19 -8.39
CA GLY A 114 -8.35 -3.46 -8.29
C GLY A 114 -7.62 -3.69 -6.95
N PRO A 115 -6.37 -3.23 -6.75
CA PRO A 115 -5.53 -3.61 -5.61
C PRO A 115 -6.17 -3.38 -4.25
N LEU A 116 -6.94 -2.30 -4.08
CA LEU A 116 -7.60 -2.00 -2.81
C LEU A 116 -8.63 -3.06 -2.42
N LEU A 117 -9.42 -3.57 -3.38
CA LEU A 117 -10.37 -4.64 -3.10
C LEU A 117 -9.65 -5.92 -2.70
N GLN A 118 -8.56 -6.26 -3.40
CA GLN A 118 -7.76 -7.44 -3.09
C GLN A 118 -7.14 -7.36 -1.69
N THR A 119 -6.66 -6.18 -1.28
CA THR A 119 -6.14 -5.94 0.08
C THR A 119 -7.24 -6.06 1.13
N LEU A 120 -8.43 -5.50 0.88
CA LEU A 120 -9.58 -5.64 1.77
C LEU A 120 -10.00 -7.10 1.93
N LEU A 121 -10.02 -7.88 0.85
CA LEU A 121 -10.29 -9.32 0.88
C LEU A 121 -9.23 -10.11 1.67
N LEU A 122 -7.96 -9.68 1.63
CA LEU A 122 -6.88 -10.28 2.40
C LEU A 122 -6.97 -9.94 3.91
N ALA A 123 -7.46 -8.74 4.23
CA ALA A 123 -7.54 -8.20 5.59
C ALA A 123 -8.64 -8.84 6.46
N GLY A 124 -9.59 -9.57 5.86
CA GLY A 124 -10.71 -10.18 6.56
C GLY A 124 -11.96 -9.30 6.60
N PRO A 125 -13.00 -9.66 7.38
CA PRO A 125 -14.23 -8.87 7.49
C PRO A 125 -13.92 -7.43 7.89
N LEU A 126 -14.54 -6.47 7.21
CA LEU A 126 -14.44 -5.06 7.57
C LEU A 126 -14.79 -4.88 9.05
N PRO A 127 -14.03 -4.08 9.80
CA PRO A 127 -14.35 -3.83 11.20
C PRO A 127 -15.75 -3.24 11.29
N GLN A 128 -16.56 -3.76 12.21
CA GLN A 128 -17.85 -3.17 12.51
C GLN A 128 -17.60 -1.84 13.24
N TRP A 129 -17.92 -0.72 12.57
CA TRP A 129 -17.88 0.58 13.19
C TRP A 129 -18.90 0.65 14.33
N ARG A 130 -18.40 0.64 15.57
CA ARG A 130 -19.22 0.68 16.78
C ARG A 130 -19.85 2.07 17.01
N HIS A 131 -19.28 3.10 16.40
CA HIS A 131 -19.80 4.47 16.41
C HIS A 131 -19.78 5.04 14.99
N PRO A 132 -20.72 4.65 14.12
CA PRO A 132 -20.82 5.28 12.81
C PRO A 132 -21.09 6.79 13.00
N PRO A 133 -20.53 7.66 12.15
CA PRO A 133 -20.87 9.07 12.15
C PRO A 133 -22.40 9.22 12.12
N PRO A 134 -22.99 10.08 12.96
CA PRO A 134 -24.42 10.33 12.91
C PRO A 134 -24.80 10.76 11.50
N VAL A 135 -25.97 10.31 11.02
CA VAL A 135 -26.48 10.66 9.70
C VAL A 135 -26.84 12.14 9.73
N VAL A 136 -25.87 12.98 9.35
CA VAL A 136 -26.07 14.43 9.21
C VAL A 136 -26.82 14.69 7.92
N ASP A 137 -27.83 15.54 7.98
CA ASP A 137 -28.46 16.07 6.76
C ASP A 137 -27.37 16.72 5.90
N PRO A 138 -27.20 16.34 4.61
CA PRO A 138 -26.23 16.94 3.72
C PRO A 138 -26.26 18.48 3.69
N TYR A 139 -27.41 19.09 4.00
CA TYR A 139 -27.58 20.54 4.07
C TYR A 139 -26.98 21.20 5.32
N GLN A 140 -26.61 20.43 6.35
CA GLN A 140 -25.94 20.91 7.56
C GLN A 140 -24.41 20.83 7.49
N ILE A 141 -23.85 20.15 6.49
CA ILE A 141 -22.40 20.10 6.29
C ILE A 141 -22.00 21.43 5.63
N PRO A 142 -21.23 22.29 6.32
CA PRO A 142 -20.82 23.56 5.72
C PRO A 142 -19.98 23.30 4.47
N PRO A 143 -20.14 24.11 3.41
CA PRO A 143 -19.33 23.96 2.21
C PRO A 143 -17.85 24.09 2.58
N PRO A 144 -16.95 23.31 1.95
CA PRO A 144 -15.53 23.44 2.20
C PRO A 144 -15.09 24.89 1.97
N PRO A 145 -14.19 25.43 2.81
CA PRO A 145 -13.74 26.81 2.67
C PRO A 145 -13.25 27.05 1.25
N SER A 146 -13.74 28.13 0.63
CA SER A 146 -13.33 28.48 -0.72
C SER A 146 -11.81 28.67 -0.75
N PRO A 147 -11.09 27.97 -1.64
CA PRO A 147 -9.67 28.22 -1.79
C PRO A 147 -9.46 29.69 -2.15
N HIS A 148 -8.51 30.35 -1.49
CA HIS A 148 -8.18 31.75 -1.75
C HIS A 148 -7.84 32.06 -3.23
N TRP A 149 -7.53 31.05 -4.05
CA TRP A 149 -7.32 31.20 -5.49
C TRP A 149 -8.61 31.26 -6.32
N ALA A 150 -9.76 30.86 -5.78
CA ALA A 150 -11.05 30.85 -6.49
C ALA A 150 -11.60 32.27 -6.77
N GLY A 151 -11.04 33.29 -6.13
CA GLY A 151 -11.42 34.70 -6.32
C GLY A 151 -10.70 35.44 -7.45
N ARG A 152 -9.66 34.86 -8.09
CA ARG A 152 -9.06 35.48 -9.27
C ARG A 152 -9.88 35.18 -10.51
N LYS A 153 -11.01 35.89 -10.64
CA LYS A 153 -11.54 36.27 -11.96
C LYS A 153 -10.40 37.01 -12.66
N ARG A 154 -9.65 36.29 -13.52
CA ARG A 154 -8.77 36.92 -14.49
C ARG A 154 -9.66 37.86 -15.28
N GLY A 155 -9.54 39.16 -15.02
CA GLY A 155 -10.01 40.16 -15.95
C GLY A 155 -9.41 39.82 -17.30
N LEU A 156 -10.28 39.68 -18.30
CA LEU A 156 -9.90 40.06 -19.65
C LEU A 156 -9.44 41.52 -19.57
N PRO A 157 -8.31 41.86 -20.18
CA PRO A 157 -8.28 43.07 -20.98
C PRO A 157 -8.12 42.65 -22.43
N GLU A 158 -9.22 42.81 -23.17
CA GLU A 158 -9.27 43.75 -24.28
C GLU A 158 -7.91 44.11 -24.91
N VAL A 159 -7.74 43.61 -26.14
CA VAL A 159 -7.21 44.33 -27.30
C VAL A 159 -6.08 45.33 -27.02
N TYR A 160 -4.86 44.95 -27.41
CA TYR A 160 -3.95 45.92 -28.03
C TYR A 160 -3.41 45.37 -29.34
N ASN A 161 -3.87 46.01 -30.41
CA ASN A 161 -3.24 46.05 -31.73
C ASN A 161 -1.85 46.68 -31.59
N TRP A 162 -0.84 46.07 -32.20
CA TRP A 162 0.02 46.62 -33.25
C TRP A 162 0.66 45.43 -34.00
#